data_AF-A0A0B7HT53-F1
#
_entry.id   AF-A0A0B7HT53-F1
#
_cell.length_a   1.000
_cell.length_b   1.000
_cell.length_c   1.000
_cell.angle_alpha   90.00
_cell.angle_beta   90.00
_cell.angle_gamma   90.00
#
_symmetry.space_group_name_H-M   'P 1'
#
loop_
_entity.id
_entity.type
_entity.pdbx_description
1 polymer ?
#
loop_
_entity_poly.entity_id
_entity_poly.type
_entity_poly.pdbx_seq_one_letter_code
_entity_poly.pdbx_strand_id
1 'polypeptide(L)'
;MLKYYYTLWVDAVIYVRKREKDDQITFLPIVYMTSVLFFNIGTILFLLLLFEIKIELRKGLYQVFPIVGIHNKKMMITVIFFAICLFFYFTIFRGKKIERLIEKYPYKQGKMFRAYVITSVLFFFLSLFLLYLKG
;
A
#
# COMPACT_ATOMS: atom_id res chain seq x y z
N MET A 1 2.04 -11.46 -14.53
CA MET A 1 1.69 -10.69 -13.31
C MET A 1 2.92 -10.07 -12.62
N LEU A 2 3.93 -10.85 -12.21
CA LEU A 2 5.16 -10.33 -11.55
C LEU A 2 5.88 -9.20 -12.30
N LYS A 3 5.85 -9.22 -13.65
CA LYS A 3 6.44 -8.16 -14.49
C LYS A 3 5.84 -6.79 -14.17
N TYR A 4 4.52 -6.66 -14.12
CA TYR A 4 3.85 -5.39 -13.83
C TYR A 4 4.09 -4.93 -12.40
N TYR A 5 4.04 -5.85 -11.44
CA TYR A 5 4.35 -5.56 -10.04
C TYR A 5 5.77 -4.99 -9.87
N TYR A 6 6.78 -5.63 -10.43
CA TYR A 6 8.15 -5.12 -10.34
C TYR A 6 8.39 -3.87 -11.18
N THR A 7 7.71 -3.73 -12.32
CA THR A 7 7.76 -2.49 -13.12
C THR A 7 7.18 -1.32 -12.34
N LEU A 8 6.08 -1.52 -11.62
CA LEU A 8 5.49 -0.51 -10.73
C LEU A 8 6.45 -0.08 -9.62
N TRP A 9 7.11 -1.03 -8.95
CA TRP A 9 8.12 -0.73 -7.94
C TRP A 9 9.31 0.03 -8.49
N VAL A 10 9.85 -0.40 -9.63
CA VAL A 10 10.95 0.30 -10.31
C VAL A 10 10.54 1.72 -10.71
N ASP A 11 9.33 1.87 -11.25
CA ASP A 11 8.80 3.18 -11.64
C ASP A 11 8.61 4.10 -10.43
N ALA A 12 8.12 3.58 -9.30
CA ALA A 12 7.97 4.33 -8.05
C ALA A 12 9.33 4.75 -7.47
N VAL A 13 10.28 3.82 -7.36
CA VAL A 13 11.60 4.08 -6.76
C VAL A 13 12.38 5.11 -7.57
N ILE A 14 12.47 4.95 -8.88
CA ILE A 14 13.20 5.89 -9.73
C ILE A 14 12.52 7.25 -9.75
N TYR A 15 11.18 7.29 -9.80
CA TYR A 15 10.42 8.55 -9.77
C TYR A 15 10.69 9.35 -8.49
N VAL A 16 10.70 8.68 -7.33
CA VAL A 16 10.95 9.31 -6.04
C VAL A 16 12.41 9.74 -5.90
N ARG A 17 13.39 8.88 -6.19
CA ARG A 17 14.83 9.23 -6.16
C ARG A 17 15.14 10.47 -7.00
N LYS A 18 14.55 10.57 -8.21
CA LYS A 18 14.71 11.73 -9.09
C LYS A 18 14.13 13.03 -8.53
N ARG A 19 13.07 12.97 -7.74
CA ARG A 19 12.47 14.16 -7.12
C ARG A 19 13.25 14.62 -5.89
N GLU A 20 13.66 13.69 -5.06
CA GLU A 20 14.33 13.99 -3.80
C GLU A 20 15.84 14.24 -3.94
N LYS A 21 16.41 14.04 -5.15
CA LYS A 21 17.85 14.20 -5.46
C LYS A 21 18.77 13.36 -4.56
N ASP A 22 18.25 12.29 -3.99
CA ASP A 22 18.98 11.40 -3.10
C ASP A 22 18.69 9.93 -3.46
N ASP A 23 19.73 9.25 -3.91
CA ASP A 23 19.68 7.83 -4.28
C ASP A 23 19.53 6.90 -3.07
N GLN A 24 19.77 7.40 -1.85
CA GLN A 24 19.67 6.63 -0.61
C GLN A 24 18.25 6.60 -0.03
N ILE A 25 17.31 7.40 -0.54
CA ILE A 25 15.91 7.44 -0.04
C ILE A 25 15.17 6.19 -0.50
N THR A 26 15.42 5.12 0.24
CA THR A 26 14.90 3.77 0.04
C THR A 26 13.56 3.59 0.75
N PHE A 27 13.30 4.42 1.76
CA PHE A 27 12.12 4.34 2.62
C PHE A 27 10.89 5.02 2.02
N LEU A 28 11.04 6.16 1.34
CA LEU A 28 9.90 6.96 0.87
C LEU A 28 9.03 6.22 -0.18
N PRO A 29 9.59 5.47 -1.15
CA PRO A 29 8.79 4.63 -2.04
C PRO A 29 7.98 3.57 -1.28
N ILE A 30 8.54 3.01 -0.20
CA ILE A 30 7.83 2.04 0.66
C ILE A 30 6.64 2.72 1.32
N VAL A 31 6.83 3.90 1.92
CA VAL A 31 5.74 4.66 2.56
C VAL A 31 4.62 4.94 1.57
N TYR A 32 4.94 5.43 0.36
CA TYR A 32 3.92 5.70 -0.65
C TYR A 32 3.17 4.45 -1.08
N MET A 33 3.88 3.36 -1.37
CA MET A 33 3.25 2.10 -1.78
C MET A 33 2.40 1.49 -0.66
N THR A 34 2.82 1.62 0.60
CA THR A 34 2.02 1.22 1.76
C THR A 34 0.75 2.05 1.87
N SER A 35 0.84 3.38 1.79
CA SER A 35 -0.35 4.26 1.83
C SER A 35 -1.34 3.94 0.72
N VAL A 36 -0.85 3.66 -0.50
CA VAL A 36 -1.71 3.24 -1.63
C VAL A 36 -2.37 1.89 -1.37
N LEU A 37 -1.67 0.94 -0.74
CA LEU A 37 -2.26 -0.32 -0.32
C LEU A 37 -3.39 -0.12 0.70
N PHE A 38 -3.24 0.80 1.65
CA PHE A 38 -4.31 1.14 2.60
C PHE A 38 -5.55 1.67 1.89
N PHE A 39 -5.41 2.53 0.87
CA PHE A 39 -6.55 2.94 0.05
C PHE A 39 -7.22 1.75 -0.63
N ASN A 40 -6.44 0.83 -1.23
CA ASN A 40 -7.00 -0.35 -1.87
C ASN A 40 -7.73 -1.29 -0.89
N ILE A 41 -7.17 -1.51 0.30
CA ILE A 41 -7.83 -2.29 1.36
C ILE A 41 -9.12 -1.59 1.79
N GLY A 42 -9.08 -0.27 1.99
CA GLY A 42 -10.25 0.53 2.33
C GLY A 42 -11.36 0.41 1.28
N THR A 43 -11.01 0.51 -0.01
CA THR A 43 -11.96 0.30 -1.13
C THR A 43 -12.64 -1.05 -1.03
N ILE A 44 -11.87 -2.13 -0.82
CA ILE A 44 -12.43 -3.48 -0.70
C ILE A 44 -13.39 -3.55 0.49
N LEU A 45 -13.01 -3.00 1.64
CA LEU A 45 -13.88 -3.00 2.83
C LEU A 45 -15.18 -2.22 2.59
N PHE A 46 -15.13 -1.06 1.94
CA PHE A 46 -16.33 -0.28 1.62
C PHE A 46 -17.23 -0.98 0.62
N LEU A 47 -16.68 -1.62 -0.40
CA LEU A 47 -17.47 -2.41 -1.35
C LEU A 47 -18.14 -3.60 -0.65
N LEU A 48 -17.45 -4.30 0.23
CA LEU A 48 -18.05 -5.41 0.96
C LEU A 48 -19.20 -4.94 1.87
N LEU A 49 -19.07 -3.77 2.51
CA LEU A 49 -20.17 -3.13 3.24
C LEU A 49 -21.32 -2.72 2.32
N LEU A 50 -21.02 -2.13 1.16
CA LEU A 50 -22.02 -1.72 0.17
C LEU A 50 -22.86 -2.92 -0.33
N PHE A 51 -22.25 -4.09 -0.48
CA PHE A 51 -22.93 -5.33 -0.87
C PHE A 51 -23.45 -6.17 0.30
N GLU A 52 -23.45 -5.63 1.53
CA GLU A 52 -23.92 -6.32 2.75
C GLU A 52 -23.24 -7.66 3.01
N ILE A 53 -22.03 -7.84 2.50
CA ILE A 53 -21.22 -9.03 2.73
C ILE A 53 -20.66 -8.92 4.16
N LYS A 54 -21.23 -9.71 5.07
CA LYS A 54 -20.79 -9.77 6.47
C LYS A 54 -19.42 -10.44 6.55
N ILE A 55 -18.40 -9.67 6.88
CA ILE A 55 -17.06 -10.18 7.16
C ILE A 55 -16.86 -10.22 8.67
N GLU A 56 -16.52 -11.38 9.23
CA GLU A 56 -16.14 -11.52 10.65
C GLU A 56 -14.71 -11.00 10.94
N LEU A 57 -14.29 -9.90 10.31
CA LEU A 57 -12.99 -9.26 10.56
C LEU A 57 -12.79 -8.89 12.04
N ARG A 58 -13.90 -8.65 12.74
CA ARG A 58 -13.90 -8.22 14.14
C ARG A 58 -13.41 -9.28 15.11
N LYS A 59 -13.57 -10.58 14.83
CA LYS A 59 -13.21 -11.64 15.78
C LYS A 59 -11.71 -11.92 15.80
N GLY A 60 -11.05 -11.99 14.64
CA GLY A 60 -9.63 -12.35 14.57
C GLY A 60 -8.67 -11.25 15.04
N LEU A 61 -8.76 -10.04 14.47
CA LEU A 61 -7.77 -8.98 14.74
C LEU A 61 -7.94 -8.36 16.14
N TYR A 62 -9.18 -8.12 16.59
CA TYR A 62 -9.42 -7.54 17.92
C TYR A 62 -9.11 -8.50 19.07
N GLN A 63 -8.87 -9.79 18.82
CA GLN A 63 -8.42 -10.73 19.84
C GLN A 63 -6.90 -10.78 19.97
N VAL A 64 -6.15 -10.60 18.87
CA VAL A 64 -4.68 -10.71 18.89
C VAL A 64 -4.00 -9.45 19.43
N PHE A 65 -4.46 -8.25 19.06
CA PHE A 65 -3.82 -6.98 19.47
C PHE A 65 -3.88 -6.69 20.97
N PRO A 66 -4.97 -6.98 21.71
CA PRO A 66 -5.01 -6.83 23.15
C PRO A 66 -4.02 -7.74 23.90
N ILE A 67 -3.71 -8.94 23.37
CA ILE A 67 -2.73 -9.85 23.97
C ILE A 67 -1.33 -9.22 23.99
N VAL A 68 -1.04 -8.34 23.03
CA VAL A 68 0.23 -7.60 22.91
C VAL A 68 0.17 -6.19 23.55
N GLY A 69 -0.87 -5.91 24.35
CA GLY A 69 -1.05 -4.63 25.05
C GLY A 69 -1.53 -3.47 24.17
N ILE A 70 -1.98 -3.74 22.94
CA ILE A 70 -2.45 -2.72 22.01
C ILE A 70 -3.98 -2.64 22.08
N HIS A 71 -4.47 -1.65 22.81
CA HIS A 71 -5.91 -1.41 22.98
C HIS A 71 -6.45 -0.23 22.14
N ASN A 72 -5.55 0.60 21.60
CA ASN A 72 -5.92 1.79 20.84
C ASN A 72 -5.97 1.49 19.32
N LYS A 73 -7.12 1.75 18.68
CA LYS A 73 -7.31 1.58 17.23
C LYS A 73 -6.27 2.31 16.38
N LYS A 74 -5.86 3.53 16.78
CA LYS A 74 -4.81 4.29 16.08
C LYS A 74 -3.48 3.52 16.12
N MET A 75 -3.12 3.01 17.28
CA MET A 75 -1.91 2.22 17.48
C MET A 75 -1.95 0.89 16.69
N MET A 76 -3.11 0.21 16.64
CA MET A 76 -3.29 -0.97 15.80
C MET A 76 -3.02 -0.67 14.32
N ILE A 77 -3.57 0.42 13.79
CA ILE A 77 -3.36 0.84 12.40
C ILE A 77 -1.87 1.14 12.16
N THR A 78 -1.21 1.85 13.07
CA THR A 78 0.22 2.16 12.97
C THR A 78 1.08 0.90 12.95
N VAL A 79 0.79 -0.08 13.80
CA VAL A 79 1.54 -1.35 13.84
C VAL A 79 1.34 -2.15 12.55
N ILE A 80 0.11 -2.22 12.04
CA ILE A 80 -0.16 -2.87 10.74
C ILE A 80 0.58 -2.14 9.62
N PHE A 81 0.55 -0.80 9.62
CA PHE A 81 1.27 0.01 8.63
C PHE A 81 2.77 -0.29 8.65
N PHE A 82 3.37 -0.32 9.84
CA PHE A 82 4.80 -0.62 9.99
C PHE A 82 5.14 -2.06 9.57
N ALA A 83 4.30 -3.03 9.91
CA ALA A 83 4.47 -4.42 9.49
C ALA A 83 4.46 -4.56 7.96
N ILE A 84 3.58 -3.83 7.26
CA ILE A 84 3.54 -3.80 5.79
C ILE A 84 4.79 -3.11 5.22
N CYS A 85 5.23 -2.01 5.80
CA CYS A 85 6.48 -1.36 5.39
C CYS A 85 7.68 -2.31 5.51
N LEU A 86 7.79 -3.04 6.62
CA LEU A 86 8.83 -4.06 6.80
C LEU A 86 8.70 -5.17 5.76
N PHE A 87 7.49 -5.66 5.49
CA PHE A 87 7.23 -6.65 4.46
C PHE A 87 7.73 -6.17 3.08
N PHE A 88 7.41 -4.94 2.68
CA PHE A 88 7.91 -4.35 1.43
C PHE A 88 9.43 -4.15 1.44
N TYR A 89 10.01 -3.72 2.55
CA TYR A 89 11.45 -3.63 2.68
C TYR A 89 12.12 -4.99 2.41
N PHE A 90 11.68 -6.05 3.10
CA PHE A 90 12.28 -7.38 2.94
C PHE A 90 12.04 -7.98 1.56
N THR A 91 10.91 -7.68 0.93
CA THR A 91 10.56 -8.27 -0.37
C THR A 91 11.14 -7.52 -1.57
N ILE A 92 11.38 -6.21 -1.48
CA ILE A 92 11.81 -5.38 -2.60
C ILE A 92 13.25 -4.88 -2.44
N PHE A 93 13.66 -4.52 -1.23
CA PHE A 93 14.91 -3.80 -0.99
C PHE A 93 16.03 -4.63 -0.35
N ARG A 94 15.71 -5.80 0.24
CA ARG A 94 16.70 -6.68 0.86
C ARG A 94 17.82 -7.08 -0.11
N GLY A 95 19.07 -6.93 0.31
CA GLY A 95 20.24 -7.46 -0.40
C GLY A 95 20.40 -6.93 -1.84
N LYS A 96 20.29 -5.60 -2.00
CA LYS A 96 20.38 -4.90 -3.30
C LYS A 96 19.42 -5.44 -4.37
N LYS A 97 18.27 -5.96 -3.94
CA LYS A 97 17.30 -6.54 -4.87
C LYS A 97 16.68 -5.45 -5.74
N ILE A 98 16.45 -4.25 -5.21
CA ILE A 98 15.86 -3.16 -6.00
C ILE A 98 16.78 -2.71 -7.14
N GLU A 99 18.10 -2.67 -6.94
CA GLU A 99 19.08 -2.33 -7.98
C GLU A 99 19.00 -3.35 -9.13
N ARG A 100 18.97 -4.64 -8.82
CA ARG A 100 18.77 -5.71 -9.81
C ARG A 100 17.42 -5.61 -10.54
N LEU A 101 16.38 -5.17 -9.84
CA LEU A 101 15.07 -4.94 -10.46
C LEU A 101 15.11 -3.73 -11.41
N ILE A 102 15.80 -2.66 -11.04
CA ILE A 102 15.97 -1.45 -11.86
C ILE A 102 16.68 -1.78 -13.18
N GLU A 103 17.71 -2.63 -13.14
CA GLU A 103 18.41 -3.09 -14.35
C GLU A 103 17.52 -3.94 -15.26
N LYS A 104 16.60 -4.71 -14.68
CA LYS A 104 15.78 -5.70 -15.38
C LYS A 104 14.45 -5.16 -15.93
N TYR A 105 13.81 -4.24 -15.21
CA TYR A 105 12.47 -3.77 -15.53
C TYR A 105 12.48 -2.31 -16.02
N PRO A 106 11.68 -1.96 -17.04
CA PRO A 106 11.76 -0.66 -17.67
C PRO A 106 11.19 0.44 -16.78
N TYR A 107 11.92 1.55 -16.65
CA TYR A 107 11.37 2.79 -16.11
C TYR A 107 10.31 3.38 -17.06
N LYS A 108 9.14 3.73 -16.55
CA LYS A 108 8.00 4.27 -17.33
C LYS A 108 7.75 5.74 -17.03
N GLN A 109 8.78 6.48 -16.63
CA GLN A 109 8.68 7.93 -16.33
C GLN A 109 7.68 8.25 -15.22
N GLY A 110 7.54 7.35 -14.25
CA GLY A 110 6.56 7.47 -13.16
C GLY A 110 5.11 7.37 -13.63
N LYS A 111 4.83 7.03 -14.89
CA LYS A 111 3.45 6.96 -15.40
C LYS A 111 2.69 5.80 -14.77
N MET A 112 3.34 4.65 -14.59
CA MET A 112 2.71 3.47 -14.01
C MET A 112 2.47 3.67 -12.52
N PHE A 113 3.44 4.25 -11.81
CA PHE A 113 3.31 4.62 -10.41
C PHE A 113 2.19 5.64 -10.19
N ARG A 114 2.17 6.75 -10.94
CA ARG A 114 1.13 7.77 -10.81
C ARG A 114 -0.26 7.25 -11.17
N ALA A 115 -0.39 6.49 -12.25
CA ALA A 115 -1.65 5.89 -12.63
C ALA A 115 -2.19 5.00 -11.50
N TYR A 116 -1.33 4.16 -10.91
CA TYR A 116 -1.70 3.31 -9.79
C TYR A 116 -2.15 4.10 -8.55
N VAL A 117 -1.41 5.15 -8.17
CA VAL A 117 -1.79 6.03 -7.06
C VAL A 117 -3.15 6.69 -7.32
N ILE A 118 -3.33 7.27 -8.51
CA ILE A 118 -4.55 7.97 -8.88
C ILE A 118 -5.74 7.03 -8.88
N THR A 119 -5.64 5.85 -9.50
CA THR A 119 -6.76 4.89 -9.54
C THR A 119 -7.10 4.40 -8.14
N SER A 120 -6.12 4.05 -7.31
CA SER A 120 -6.37 3.63 -5.92
C SER A 120 -7.09 4.69 -5.10
N VAL A 121 -6.68 5.96 -5.20
CA VAL A 121 -7.32 7.08 -4.49
C VAL A 121 -8.73 7.32 -5.03
N LEU A 122 -8.92 7.33 -6.35
CA LEU A 122 -10.24 7.52 -6.97
C LEU A 122 -11.22 6.42 -6.56
N PHE A 123 -10.83 5.15 -6.62
CA PHE A 123 -11.72 4.05 -6.22
C PHE A 123 -12.04 4.07 -4.73
N PHE A 124 -11.10 4.49 -3.88
CA PHE A 124 -11.36 4.67 -2.46
C PHE A 124 -12.44 5.72 -2.21
N PHE A 125 -12.29 6.93 -2.77
CA PHE A 125 -13.29 7.98 -2.58
C PHE A 125 -14.64 7.66 -3.27
N LEU A 126 -14.62 7.01 -4.43
CA LEU A 126 -15.83 6.57 -5.12
C LEU A 126 -16.60 5.55 -4.28
N SER A 127 -15.93 4.52 -3.75
CA SER A 127 -16.58 3.51 -2.90
C SER A 127 -17.12 4.10 -1.60
N LEU A 128 -16.39 5.05 -0.99
CA LEU A 128 -16.87 5.79 0.18
C LEU A 128 -18.11 6.64 -0.15
N PHE A 129 -18.11 7.34 -1.29
CA PHE A 129 -19.24 8.16 -1.73
C PHE A 129 -20.49 7.31 -2.00
N LEU A 130 -20.34 6.17 -2.69
CA LEU A 130 -21.46 5.25 -2.92
C LEU A 130 -22.02 4.68 -1.61
N LEU A 131 -21.15 4.35 -0.65
CA LEU A 131 -21.57 3.89 0.67
C LEU A 131 -22.35 4.98 1.42
N TYR A 132 -21.90 6.23 1.34
CA TYR A 132 -22.60 7.38 1.93
C TYR A 132 -23.99 7.60 1.32
N LEU A 133 -24.17 7.40 0.01
CA LEU A 133 -25.48 7.51 -0.64
C LEU A 133 -26.46 6.38 -0.29
N LYS A 134 -25.94 5.21 0.12
CA LYS A 134 -26.75 4.05 0.50
C LYS A 134 -27.26 4.13 1.94
N GLY A 135 -26.48 4.74 2.85
CA GLY A 135 -26.80 4.89 4.27
C GLY A 135 -27.69 6.09 4.54
#